data_AF-A0A933BBT4-F1
#
_entry.id   AF-A0A933BBT4-F1
#
_cell.length_a   1.000
_cell.length_b   1.000
_cell.length_c   1.000
_cell.angle_alpha   90.00
_cell.angle_beta   90.00
_cell.angle_gamma   90.00
#
_symmetry.space_group_name_H-M   'P 1'
#
loop_
_entity.id
_entity.type
_entity.pdbx_description
1 polymer ?
#
loop_
_entity_poly.entity_id
_entity_poly.type
_entity_poly.pdbx_seq_one_letter_code
_entity_poly.pdbx_strand_id
1 'polypeptide(L)'
;MPAMVVVGAQWGDEGKGKIVHYLGGQADYVVRYQGGNNAGHTVVFGGQSYALHLIPSGILQPGVRNVIGNGLVVSPQAFRDEARLLERRGIRVKGRLFLSLGAHVILPYHIMLDTLREEGGRGLGTTKKGIGPCYEDKVARIGIRVCDFLEPETFRALVAQNLKVRAADLTRVKPIRTIMEDVFRDYEGLRRYLARFACDTSAL
;
A
#
# COMPACT_ATOMS: atom_id res chain seq x y z
N MET A 1 17.13 -19.16 -10.88
CA MET A 1 17.53 -18.08 -9.95
C MET A 1 17.19 -18.50 -8.54
N PRO A 2 18.10 -18.33 -7.56
CA PRO A 2 17.79 -18.62 -6.16
C PRO A 2 16.74 -17.63 -5.64
N ALA A 3 15.81 -18.12 -4.82
CA ALA A 3 14.81 -17.30 -4.16
C ALA A 3 14.82 -17.61 -2.66
N MET A 4 14.78 -16.57 -1.83
CA MET A 4 14.71 -16.68 -0.37
C MET A 4 13.45 -15.97 0.12
N VAL A 5 12.73 -16.63 1.04
CA VAL A 5 11.52 -16.06 1.64
C VAL A 5 11.75 -15.88 3.14
N VAL A 6 11.54 -14.65 3.62
CA VAL A 6 11.57 -14.32 5.05
C VAL A 6 10.12 -14.19 5.53
N VAL A 7 9.72 -15.02 6.47
CA VAL A 7 8.37 -15.04 7.07
C VAL A 7 8.45 -14.86 8.59
N GLY A 8 7.35 -14.39 9.17
CA GLY A 8 7.18 -14.37 10.63
C GLY A 8 6.54 -15.68 11.06
N ALA A 9 7.09 -16.30 12.09
CA ALA A 9 6.57 -17.56 12.63
C ALA A 9 5.62 -17.34 13.83
N GLN A 10 5.35 -16.07 14.18
CA GLN A 10 4.52 -15.67 15.31
C GLN A 10 3.43 -14.68 14.84
N TRP A 11 3.01 -13.76 15.71
CA TRP A 11 1.95 -12.77 15.44
C TRP A 11 2.49 -11.38 15.12
N GLY A 12 3.58 -11.29 14.34
CA GLY A 12 4.17 -10.01 13.95
C GLY A 12 5.33 -9.59 14.84
N ASP A 13 5.97 -8.47 14.46
CA ASP A 13 7.09 -7.84 15.17
C ASP A 13 8.32 -8.70 15.49
N GLU A 14 8.52 -9.82 14.78
CA GLU A 14 9.66 -10.74 14.95
C GLU A 14 10.98 -10.19 14.37
N GLY A 15 11.07 -8.89 14.08
CA GLY A 15 12.29 -8.28 13.53
C GLY A 15 12.60 -8.61 12.07
N LYS A 16 11.62 -9.13 11.31
CA LYS A 16 11.75 -9.50 9.87
C LYS A 16 12.42 -8.41 9.04
N GLY A 17 12.06 -7.15 9.27
CA GLY A 17 12.59 -6.00 8.54
C GLY A 17 14.11 -5.85 8.65
N LYS A 18 14.68 -6.17 9.82
CA LYS A 18 16.13 -6.18 10.07
C LYS A 18 16.82 -7.28 9.28
N ILE A 19 16.23 -8.48 9.28
CA ILE A 19 16.73 -9.64 8.53
C ILE A 19 16.68 -9.37 7.02
N VAL A 20 15.56 -8.86 6.51
CA VAL A 20 15.40 -8.48 5.09
C VAL A 20 16.38 -7.37 4.70
N HIS A 21 16.64 -6.39 5.57
CA HIS A 21 17.62 -5.35 5.27
C HIS A 21 19.05 -5.88 5.16
N TYR A 22 19.44 -6.79 6.07
CA TYR A 22 20.75 -7.44 6.05
C TYR A 22 20.95 -8.31 4.81
N LEU A 23 19.98 -9.19 4.53
CA LEU A 23 20.02 -10.08 3.36
C LEU A 23 19.84 -9.34 2.04
N GLY A 24 19.07 -8.25 2.05
CA GLY A 24 18.76 -7.44 0.87
C GLY A 24 20.00 -6.82 0.23
N GLY A 25 21.09 -6.60 0.97
CA GLY A 25 22.35 -6.12 0.41
C GLY A 25 23.04 -7.13 -0.53
N GLN A 26 22.60 -8.38 -0.53
CA GLN A 26 23.14 -9.46 -1.38
C GLN A 26 22.15 -9.88 -2.47
N ALA A 27 20.99 -9.22 -2.56
CA ALA A 27 19.91 -9.59 -3.48
C ALA A 27 19.74 -8.56 -4.60
N ASP A 28 19.48 -9.02 -5.81
CA ASP A 28 19.13 -8.15 -6.94
C ASP A 28 17.74 -7.50 -6.75
N TYR A 29 16.82 -8.24 -6.12
CA TYR A 29 15.43 -7.85 -5.87
C TYR A 29 15.03 -8.09 -4.42
N VAL A 30 14.31 -7.13 -3.83
CA VAL A 30 13.59 -7.30 -2.58
C VAL A 30 12.11 -7.03 -2.83
N VAL A 31 11.29 -8.05 -2.58
CA VAL A 31 9.88 -8.07 -2.98
C VAL A 31 8.97 -8.15 -1.76
N ARG A 32 7.99 -7.25 -1.67
CA ARG A 32 6.83 -7.38 -0.78
C ARG A 32 5.71 -8.07 -1.54
N TYR A 33 5.13 -9.11 -0.94
CA TYR A 33 4.12 -9.94 -1.60
C TYR A 33 2.71 -9.87 -0.96
N GLN A 34 2.56 -9.31 0.25
CA GLN A 34 1.28 -9.16 0.92
C GLN A 34 1.24 -7.96 1.88
N GLY A 35 0.03 -7.66 2.36
CA GLY A 35 -0.26 -6.66 3.36
C GLY A 35 -0.38 -5.27 2.75
N GLY A 36 -0.16 -4.24 3.57
CA GLY A 36 -0.14 -2.85 3.14
C GLY A 36 0.72 -1.99 4.06
N ASN A 37 0.29 -0.76 4.29
CA ASN A 37 0.95 0.17 5.23
C ASN A 37 0.66 -0.14 6.71
N ASN A 38 0.01 -1.27 7.02
CA ASN A 38 -0.13 -1.80 8.38
C ASN A 38 1.13 -2.50 8.88
N ALA A 39 1.97 -2.99 7.98
CA ALA A 39 3.32 -3.40 8.34
C ALA A 39 4.15 -2.16 8.70
N GLY A 40 5.12 -2.34 9.58
CA GLY A 40 6.07 -1.32 9.96
C GLY A 40 7.35 -1.97 10.46
N HIS A 41 8.50 -1.44 10.07
CA HIS A 41 9.75 -1.76 10.72
C HIS A 41 10.72 -0.59 10.63
N THR A 42 11.49 -0.40 11.68
CA THR A 42 12.53 0.62 11.74
C THR A 42 13.87 -0.01 11.43
N VAL A 43 14.60 0.57 10.47
CA VAL A 43 15.97 0.19 10.13
C VAL A 43 16.90 1.37 10.42
N VAL A 44 18.04 1.09 11.04
CA VAL A 44 19.13 2.07 11.18
C VAL A 44 20.10 1.86 10.03
N PHE A 45 20.30 2.87 9.19
CA PHE A 45 21.21 2.84 8.05
C PHE A 45 21.98 4.16 7.96
N GLY A 46 23.31 4.08 7.85
CA GLY A 46 24.17 5.28 7.82
C GLY A 46 24.00 6.18 9.05
N GLY A 47 23.75 5.60 10.23
CA GLY A 47 23.52 6.35 11.48
C GLY A 47 22.14 7.01 11.60
N GLN A 48 21.23 6.79 10.64
CA GLN A 48 19.88 7.36 10.64
C GLN A 48 18.80 6.28 10.73
N SER A 49 17.72 6.56 11.45
CA SER A 49 16.56 5.67 11.58
C SER A 49 15.51 5.92 10.50
N TYR A 50 15.08 4.87 9.81
CA TYR A 50 14.05 4.88 8.77
C TYR A 50 12.90 3.96 9.17
N ALA A 51 11.70 4.52 9.33
CA ALA A 51 10.47 3.75 9.57
C ALA A 51 9.79 3.46 8.22
N LEU A 52 9.84 2.19 7.79
CA LEU A 52 9.28 1.74 6.51
C LEU A 52 8.02 0.93 6.72
N HIS A 53 7.01 1.16 5.87
CA HIS A 53 5.68 0.55 5.97
C HIS A 53 5.30 -0.21 4.69
N LEU A 54 5.26 0.48 3.53
CA LEU A 54 4.96 -0.13 2.24
C LEU A 54 6.24 -0.49 1.47
N ILE A 55 7.22 0.40 1.48
CA ILE A 55 8.42 0.28 0.65
C ILE A 55 9.34 -0.81 1.25
N PRO A 56 9.82 -1.78 0.45
CA PRO A 56 10.73 -2.80 0.95
C PRO A 56 12.05 -2.21 1.48
N SER A 57 12.62 -2.78 2.55
CA SER A 57 13.86 -2.25 3.18
C SER A 57 15.12 -2.37 2.35
N GLY A 58 15.09 -3.13 1.26
CA GLY A 58 16.14 -3.13 0.25
C GLY A 58 16.34 -1.75 -0.39
N ILE A 59 15.41 -0.81 -0.26
CA ILE A 59 15.51 0.53 -0.85
C ILE A 59 16.70 1.32 -0.30
N LEU A 60 17.11 1.01 0.94
CA LEU A 60 18.26 1.62 1.61
C LEU A 60 19.60 1.10 1.05
N GLN A 61 19.63 -0.12 0.49
CA GLN A 61 20.83 -0.71 -0.09
C GLN A 61 21.03 -0.23 -1.53
N PRO A 62 22.11 0.46 -1.90
CA PRO A 62 22.33 0.91 -3.27
C PRO A 62 22.29 -0.25 -4.28
N GLY A 63 21.72 -0.02 -5.46
CA GLY A 63 21.68 -1.01 -6.55
C GLY A 63 20.52 -2.03 -6.49
N VAL A 64 19.90 -2.23 -5.32
CA VAL A 64 18.82 -3.20 -5.15
C VAL A 64 17.51 -2.69 -5.75
N ARG A 65 16.80 -3.54 -6.52
CA ARG A 65 15.45 -3.29 -7.03
C ARG A 65 14.39 -3.70 -5.99
N ASN A 66 13.38 -2.88 -5.81
CA ASN A 66 12.37 -3.01 -4.77
C ASN A 66 11.00 -3.08 -5.40
N VAL A 67 10.27 -4.16 -5.12
CA VAL A 67 9.01 -4.46 -5.78
C VAL A 67 7.89 -4.55 -4.76
N ILE A 68 6.82 -3.80 -5.00
CA ILE A 68 5.53 -3.96 -4.35
C ILE A 68 4.65 -4.80 -5.28
N GLY A 69 4.50 -6.08 -4.94
CA GLY A 69 3.76 -7.06 -5.75
C GLY A 69 2.23 -6.88 -5.72
N ASN A 70 1.55 -7.60 -6.61
CA ASN A 70 0.09 -7.57 -6.78
C ASN A 70 -0.71 -8.11 -5.58
N GLY A 71 -0.05 -8.80 -4.65
CA GLY A 71 -0.68 -9.29 -3.43
C GLY A 71 -0.96 -8.20 -2.39
N LEU A 72 -0.38 -7.00 -2.54
CA LEU A 72 -0.55 -5.89 -1.60
C LEU A 72 -1.84 -5.10 -1.81
N VAL A 73 -2.27 -4.46 -0.73
CA VAL A 73 -3.20 -3.34 -0.73
C VAL A 73 -2.41 -2.05 -0.43
N VAL A 74 -2.52 -1.06 -1.31
CA VAL A 74 -1.63 0.11 -1.34
C VAL A 74 -2.47 1.37 -1.12
N SER A 75 -2.16 2.11 -0.06
CA SER A 75 -2.64 3.49 0.09
C SER A 75 -1.78 4.41 -0.78
N PRO A 76 -2.36 5.10 -1.79
CA PRO A 76 -1.58 6.00 -2.65
C PRO A 76 -0.93 7.13 -1.85
N GLN A 77 -1.63 7.64 -0.83
CA GLN A 77 -1.11 8.69 0.04
C GLN A 77 0.08 8.18 0.86
N ALA A 78 -0.06 7.05 1.56
CA ALA A 78 1.03 6.48 2.34
C ALA A 78 2.25 6.15 1.47
N PHE A 79 2.03 5.61 0.26
CA PHE A 79 3.10 5.34 -0.71
C PHE A 79 3.85 6.62 -1.07
N ARG A 80 3.13 7.69 -1.46
CA ARG A 80 3.73 8.97 -1.84
C ARG A 80 4.51 9.60 -0.68
N ASP A 81 3.93 9.60 0.51
CA ASP A 81 4.51 10.25 1.68
C ASP A 81 5.80 9.54 2.12
N GLU A 82 5.79 8.20 2.12
CA GLU A 82 6.97 7.36 2.41
C GLU A 82 8.06 7.51 1.34
N ALA A 83 7.71 7.47 0.05
CA ALA A 83 8.66 7.66 -1.04
C ALA A 83 9.30 9.06 -1.01
N ARG A 84 8.51 10.11 -0.76
CA ARG A 84 9.03 11.48 -0.63
C ARG A 84 9.92 11.65 0.60
N LEU A 85 9.62 10.98 1.72
CA LEU A 85 10.48 10.98 2.90
C LEU A 85 11.87 10.39 2.56
N LEU A 86 11.90 9.29 1.82
CA LEU A 86 13.14 8.68 1.33
C LEU A 86 13.90 9.61 0.37
N GLU A 87 13.21 10.20 -0.61
CA GLU A 87 13.79 11.16 -1.55
C GLU A 87 14.42 12.36 -0.80
N ARG A 88 13.73 12.93 0.19
CA ARG A 88 14.25 14.05 1.01
C ARG A 88 15.49 13.70 1.82
N ARG A 89 15.69 12.42 2.14
CA ARG A 89 16.88 11.92 2.85
C ARG A 89 17.97 11.43 1.91
N GLY A 90 17.87 11.74 0.61
CA GLY A 90 18.87 11.38 -0.39
C GLY A 90 18.79 9.93 -0.88
N ILE A 91 17.77 9.17 -0.49
CA ILE A 91 17.57 7.80 -0.96
C ILE A 91 16.93 7.83 -2.35
N ARG A 92 17.62 7.27 -3.34
CA ARG A 92 17.10 7.17 -4.72
C ARG A 92 15.99 6.13 -4.81
N VAL A 93 14.75 6.57 -5.01
CA VAL A 93 13.59 5.69 -5.26
C VAL A 93 13.28 5.47 -6.74
N LYS A 94 13.45 6.50 -7.59
CA LYS A 94 13.17 6.42 -9.03
C LYS A 94 14.11 5.43 -9.71
N GLY A 95 13.56 4.55 -10.54
CA GLY A 95 14.31 3.48 -11.23
C GLY A 95 14.71 2.30 -10.33
N ARG A 96 14.32 2.32 -9.05
CA ARG A 96 14.61 1.27 -8.07
C ARG A 96 13.38 0.75 -7.36
N LEU A 97 12.29 1.52 -7.33
CA LEU A 97 11.01 1.13 -6.76
C LEU A 97 10.01 0.87 -7.88
N PHE A 98 9.34 -0.28 -7.81
CA PHE A 98 8.37 -0.75 -8.80
C PHE A 98 7.07 -1.14 -8.07
N LEU A 99 5.95 -0.67 -8.60
CA LEU A 99 4.61 -0.90 -8.07
C LEU A 99 3.81 -1.72 -9.07
N SER A 100 3.27 -2.85 -8.63
CA SER A 100 2.43 -3.68 -9.48
C SER A 100 1.17 -2.96 -9.91
N LEU A 101 0.89 -2.96 -11.21
CA LEU A 101 -0.41 -2.57 -11.78
C LEU A 101 -1.58 -3.39 -11.19
N GLY A 102 -1.31 -4.62 -10.73
CA GLY A 102 -2.29 -5.52 -10.12
C GLY A 102 -2.50 -5.35 -8.61
N ALA A 103 -1.73 -4.50 -7.94
CA ALA A 103 -1.95 -4.20 -6.52
C ALA A 103 -3.30 -3.48 -6.33
N HIS A 104 -3.98 -3.74 -5.22
CA HIS A 104 -5.28 -3.09 -4.93
C HIS A 104 -5.08 -1.75 -4.22
N VAL A 105 -5.99 -0.81 -4.42
CA VAL A 105 -5.88 0.56 -3.91
C VAL A 105 -6.76 0.74 -2.67
N ILE A 106 -6.14 1.20 -1.59
CA ILE A 106 -6.86 1.63 -0.38
C ILE A 106 -7.37 3.04 -0.62
N LEU A 107 -8.69 3.22 -0.48
CA LEU A 107 -9.40 4.48 -0.65
C LEU A 107 -9.97 4.96 0.70
N PRO A 108 -10.31 6.25 0.83
CA PRO A 108 -10.84 6.82 2.08
C PRO A 108 -11.99 6.03 2.71
N TYR A 109 -12.89 5.47 1.90
CA TYR A 109 -14.01 4.69 2.41
C TYR A 109 -13.59 3.35 3.05
N HIS A 110 -12.46 2.75 2.64
CA HIS A 110 -11.92 1.57 3.31
C HIS A 110 -11.47 1.89 4.73
N ILE A 111 -10.81 3.04 4.92
CA ILE A 111 -10.36 3.49 6.24
C ILE A 111 -11.58 3.73 7.15
N MET A 112 -12.63 4.35 6.62
CA MET A 112 -13.86 4.57 7.37
C MET A 112 -14.54 3.27 7.78
N LEU A 113 -14.65 2.30 6.87
CA LEU A 113 -15.26 1.00 7.16
C LEU A 113 -14.47 0.24 8.24
N ASP A 114 -13.14 0.30 8.17
CA ASP A 114 -12.24 -0.30 9.16
C ASP A 114 -12.48 0.32 10.54
N THR A 115 -12.45 1.66 10.64
CA THR A 115 -12.72 2.39 11.88
C THR A 115 -14.11 2.12 12.45
N LEU A 116 -15.15 2.14 11.62
CA LEU A 116 -16.53 1.90 12.05
C LEU A 116 -16.70 0.50 12.66
N ARG A 117 -16.08 -0.51 12.04
CA ARG A 117 -16.15 -1.90 12.52
C ARG A 117 -15.42 -2.08 13.85
N GLU A 118 -14.28 -1.41 14.03
CA GLU A 118 -13.55 -1.42 15.30
C GLU A 118 -14.34 -0.78 16.45
N GLU A 119 -15.13 0.26 16.15
CA GLU A 119 -15.94 0.99 17.13
C GLU A 119 -17.28 0.29 17.45
N GLY A 120 -17.67 -0.72 16.68
CA GLY A 120 -18.93 -1.47 16.82
C GLY A 120 -19.02 -2.41 18.03
N GLY A 121 -18.14 -2.28 19.04
CA GLY A 121 -18.20 -2.97 20.33
C GLY A 121 -17.43 -4.28 20.45
N ARG A 122 -16.98 -4.88 19.34
CA ARG A 122 -16.07 -6.06 19.32
C ARG A 122 -14.95 -5.87 18.29
N GLY A 123 -14.18 -4.81 18.43
CA GLY A 123 -13.01 -4.55 17.59
C GLY A 123 -11.97 -5.65 17.70
N LEU A 124 -11.23 -5.87 16.62
CA LEU A 124 -10.13 -6.84 16.51
C LEU A 124 -8.77 -6.24 16.87
N GLY A 125 -8.68 -4.92 17.08
CA GLY A 125 -7.42 -4.19 17.26
C GLY A 125 -6.72 -3.92 15.92
N THR A 126 -7.47 -3.57 14.88
CA THR A 126 -6.88 -3.30 13.56
C THR A 126 -6.06 -2.01 13.58
N THR A 127 -5.20 -1.85 12.56
CA THR A 127 -4.43 -0.60 12.40
C THR A 127 -5.28 0.57 11.90
N LYS A 128 -6.61 0.39 11.68
CA LYS A 128 -7.52 1.39 11.10
C LYS A 128 -6.99 2.04 9.82
N LYS A 129 -6.35 1.22 8.97
CA LYS A 129 -5.71 1.65 7.72
C LYS A 129 -6.48 1.19 6.48
N GLY A 130 -7.62 0.53 6.64
CA GLY A 130 -8.44 0.04 5.54
C GLY A 130 -7.95 -1.26 4.91
N ILE A 131 -7.06 -1.99 5.59
CA ILE A 131 -6.45 -3.23 5.04
C ILE A 131 -7.51 -4.30 4.82
N GLY A 132 -8.29 -4.59 5.87
CA GLY A 132 -9.35 -5.60 5.82
C GLY A 132 -10.40 -5.26 4.76
N PRO A 133 -11.05 -4.08 4.81
CA PRO A 133 -12.04 -3.69 3.81
C PRO A 133 -11.50 -3.68 2.36
N CYS A 134 -10.24 -3.30 2.13
CA CYS A 134 -9.65 -3.34 0.79
C CYS A 134 -9.42 -4.79 0.30
N TYR A 135 -8.99 -5.70 1.19
CA TYR A 135 -8.93 -7.13 0.86
C TYR A 135 -10.32 -7.75 0.64
N GLU A 136 -11.33 -7.29 1.38
CA GLU A 136 -12.73 -7.70 1.17
C GLU A 136 -13.20 -7.32 -0.24
N ASP A 137 -12.97 -6.06 -0.66
CA ASP A 137 -13.24 -5.59 -2.01
C ASP A 137 -12.50 -6.43 -3.08
N LYS A 138 -11.24 -6.78 -2.83
CA LYS A 138 -10.44 -7.68 -3.69
C LYS A 138 -11.09 -9.06 -3.85
N VAL A 139 -11.47 -9.70 -2.75
CA VAL A 139 -12.08 -11.04 -2.77
C VAL A 139 -13.48 -11.00 -3.38
N ALA A 140 -14.24 -9.93 -3.12
CA ALA A 140 -15.55 -9.68 -3.70
C ALA A 140 -15.51 -9.27 -5.19
N ARG A 141 -14.31 -9.10 -5.77
CA ARG A 141 -14.10 -8.73 -7.18
C ARG A 141 -14.67 -7.37 -7.57
N ILE A 142 -14.80 -6.48 -6.59
CA ILE A 142 -15.21 -5.07 -6.77
C ILE A 142 -14.05 -4.11 -6.48
N GLY A 143 -12.92 -4.62 -6.00
CA GLY A 143 -11.76 -3.82 -5.66
C GLY A 143 -11.12 -3.12 -6.85
N ILE A 144 -10.64 -1.91 -6.60
CA ILE A 144 -9.97 -1.06 -7.58
C ILE A 144 -8.47 -1.34 -7.52
N ARG A 145 -7.85 -1.64 -8.64
CA ARG A 145 -6.40 -1.89 -8.74
C ARG A 145 -5.64 -0.64 -9.16
N VAL A 146 -4.32 -0.69 -9.10
CA VAL A 146 -3.45 0.41 -9.54
C VAL A 146 -3.68 0.73 -11.01
N CYS A 147 -3.83 -0.25 -11.90
CA CYS A 147 -4.18 0.01 -13.31
C CYS A 147 -5.48 0.80 -13.45
N ASP A 148 -6.51 0.43 -12.70
CA ASP A 148 -7.82 1.05 -12.75
C ASP A 148 -7.75 2.48 -12.16
N PHE A 149 -6.98 2.68 -11.09
CA PHE A 149 -6.74 3.99 -10.45
C PHE A 149 -6.00 4.97 -11.36
N LEU A 150 -5.14 4.49 -12.26
CA LEU A 150 -4.39 5.34 -13.18
C LEU A 150 -5.22 5.87 -14.35
N GLU A 151 -6.35 5.22 -14.64
CA GLU A 151 -7.32 5.56 -15.68
C GLU A 151 -8.50 6.37 -15.10
N PRO A 152 -8.57 7.71 -15.32
CA PRO A 152 -9.53 8.58 -14.61
C PRO A 152 -11.00 8.21 -14.77
N GLU A 153 -11.42 7.85 -15.98
CA GLU A 153 -12.83 7.52 -16.26
C GLU A 153 -13.21 6.17 -15.65
N THR A 154 -12.34 5.17 -15.80
CA THR A 154 -12.50 3.84 -15.18
C THR A 154 -12.55 3.98 -13.66
N PHE A 155 -11.61 4.72 -13.07
CA PHE A 155 -11.56 4.95 -11.63
C PHE A 155 -12.85 5.60 -11.12
N ARG A 156 -13.33 6.65 -11.79
CA ARG A 156 -14.58 7.33 -11.42
C ARG A 156 -15.79 6.41 -11.48
N ALA A 157 -15.92 5.62 -12.54
CA ALA A 157 -17.02 4.68 -12.70
C ALA A 157 -17.01 3.62 -11.59
N LEU A 158 -15.85 3.02 -11.32
CA LEU A 158 -15.69 1.98 -10.29
C LEU A 158 -15.94 2.53 -8.88
N VAL A 159 -15.45 3.73 -8.55
CA VAL A 159 -15.74 4.36 -7.25
C VAL A 159 -17.24 4.58 -7.08
N ALA A 160 -17.92 5.09 -8.10
CA ALA A 160 -19.36 5.30 -8.05
C ALA A 160 -20.13 3.98 -7.86
N GLN A 161 -19.71 2.90 -8.53
CA GLN A 161 -20.28 1.57 -8.34
C GLN A 161 -20.06 1.04 -6.92
N ASN A 162 -18.83 1.11 -6.41
CA ASN A 162 -18.49 0.61 -5.07
C ASN A 162 -19.23 1.36 -3.97
N LEU A 163 -19.36 2.69 -4.09
CA LEU A 163 -20.12 3.50 -3.13
C LEU A 163 -21.62 3.16 -3.12
N LYS A 164 -22.20 2.73 -4.26
CA LYS A 164 -23.58 2.23 -4.30
C LYS A 164 -23.72 0.90 -3.57
N VAL A 165 -22.80 -0.05 -3.82
CA VAL A 165 -22.79 -1.36 -3.16
C VAL A 165 -22.62 -1.23 -1.65
N ARG A 166 -21.73 -0.32 -1.22
CA ARG A 166 -21.38 -0.07 0.19
C ARG A 166 -22.29 0.96 0.88
N ALA A 167 -23.36 1.42 0.22
CA ALA A 167 -24.12 2.57 0.67
C ALA A 167 -24.72 2.39 2.07
N ALA A 168 -25.27 1.20 2.37
CA ALA A 168 -25.91 0.91 3.66
C ALA A 168 -24.95 1.06 4.86
N ASP A 169 -23.68 0.71 4.69
CA ASP A 169 -22.67 0.86 5.74
C ASP A 169 -22.16 2.30 5.83
N LEU A 170 -21.90 2.91 4.68
CA LEU A 170 -21.20 4.19 4.57
C LEU A 170 -22.07 5.41 4.93
N THR A 171 -23.36 5.40 4.59
CA THR A 171 -24.27 6.52 4.86
C THR A 171 -24.52 6.74 6.35
N ARG A 172 -24.27 5.74 7.19
CA ARG A 172 -24.30 5.84 8.66
C ARG A 172 -23.19 6.76 9.19
N VAL A 173 -22.13 6.96 8.42
CA VAL A 173 -20.96 7.78 8.80
C VAL A 173 -21.03 9.15 8.15
N LYS A 174 -21.18 9.21 6.82
CA LYS A 174 -21.32 10.47 6.07
C LYS A 174 -22.03 10.27 4.74
N PRO A 175 -22.63 11.31 4.14
CA PRO A 175 -23.29 11.22 2.84
C PRO A 175 -22.33 10.74 1.74
N ILE A 176 -22.82 9.90 0.82
CA ILE A 176 -22.03 9.35 -0.30
C ILE A 176 -21.31 10.43 -1.10
N ARG A 177 -21.96 11.58 -1.30
CA ARG A 177 -21.36 12.74 -1.98
C ARG A 177 -20.07 13.19 -1.31
N THR A 178 -20.07 13.33 0.02
CA THR A 178 -18.88 13.72 0.80
C THR A 178 -17.78 12.66 0.71
N ILE A 179 -18.14 11.36 0.71
CA ILE A 179 -17.17 10.28 0.50
C ILE A 179 -16.52 10.39 -0.87
N MET A 180 -17.30 10.66 -1.89
CA MET A 180 -16.80 10.85 -3.25
C MET A 180 -15.84 12.04 -3.31
N GLU A 181 -16.21 13.19 -2.72
CA GLU A 181 -15.33 14.36 -2.61
C GLU A 181 -14.00 14.02 -1.91
N ASP A 182 -14.03 13.24 -0.82
CA ASP A 182 -12.82 12.80 -0.13
C ASP A 182 -11.92 11.88 -0.99
N VAL A 183 -12.53 10.97 -1.76
CA VAL A 183 -11.80 10.08 -2.69
C VAL A 183 -11.06 10.90 -3.75
N PHE A 184 -11.69 11.97 -4.25
CA PHE A 184 -11.16 12.76 -5.36
C PHE A 184 -10.32 13.97 -4.93
N ARG A 185 -10.29 14.35 -3.65
CA ARG A 185 -9.63 15.56 -3.12
C ARG A 185 -8.20 15.78 -3.62
N ASP A 186 -7.37 14.73 -3.63
CA ASP A 186 -5.97 14.76 -4.10
C ASP A 186 -5.71 13.66 -5.14
N TYR A 187 -6.75 13.27 -5.88
CA TYR A 187 -6.64 12.15 -6.80
C TYR A 187 -5.57 12.37 -7.87
N GLU A 188 -5.57 13.52 -8.55
CA GLU A 188 -4.64 13.77 -9.66
C GLU A 188 -3.18 13.83 -9.20
N GLY A 189 -2.92 14.40 -8.02
CA GLY A 189 -1.59 14.45 -7.43
C GLY A 189 -1.07 13.06 -7.05
N LEU A 190 -1.92 12.22 -6.50
CA LEU A 190 -1.60 10.83 -6.17
C LEU A 190 -1.43 9.97 -7.43
N ARG A 191 -2.34 10.09 -8.39
CA ARG A 191 -2.32 9.38 -9.68
C ARG A 191 -1.01 9.62 -10.44
N ARG A 192 -0.64 10.89 -10.65
CA ARG A 192 0.62 11.26 -11.32
C ARG A 192 1.84 10.74 -10.57
N TYR A 193 1.81 10.75 -9.24
CA TYR A 193 2.95 10.27 -8.46
C TYR A 193 3.10 8.75 -8.56
N LEU A 194 2.01 7.98 -8.41
CA LEU A 194 2.01 6.52 -8.53
C LEU A 194 2.40 6.06 -9.94
N ALA A 195 1.94 6.76 -10.98
CA ALA A 195 2.25 6.44 -12.38
C ALA A 195 3.76 6.35 -12.66
N ARG A 196 4.59 7.08 -11.90
CA ARG A 196 6.06 7.05 -12.03
C ARG A 196 6.69 5.70 -11.66
N PHE A 197 5.96 4.84 -10.94
CA PHE A 197 6.46 3.59 -10.38
C PHE A 197 5.67 2.37 -10.86
N ALA A 198 4.47 2.58 -11.42
CA ALA A 198 3.57 1.52 -11.82
C ALA A 198 4.10 0.76 -13.06
N CYS A 199 4.17 -0.56 -12.98
CA CYS A 199 4.54 -1.42 -14.10
C CYS A 199 3.97 -2.84 -13.95
N ASP A 200 4.15 -3.66 -14.98
CA ASP A 200 3.97 -5.10 -14.86
C ASP A 200 5.16 -5.70 -14.08
N THR A 201 4.94 -5.94 -12.80
CA THR A 201 5.96 -6.51 -11.91
C THR A 201 6.22 -7.99 -12.13
N SER A 202 5.37 -8.70 -12.88
CA SER A 202 5.58 -10.12 -13.18
C SER A 202 6.62 -10.34 -14.29
N ALA A 203 6.88 -9.29 -15.07
CA ALA A 203 7.84 -9.27 -16.18
C ALA A 203 9.23 -8.70 -15.81
N LEU A 204 9.45 -8.33 -14.54
CA LEU A 204 10.71 -7.79 -14.01
C LEU A 204 11.70 -8.89 -13.64
#